data_AF-A0A140E3C2-F1
#
_entry.id   AF-A0A140E3C2-F1
#
_cell.length_a   1.000
_cell.length_b   1.000
_cell.length_c   1.000
_cell.angle_alpha   90.00
_cell.angle_beta   90.00
_cell.angle_gamma   90.00
#
_symmetry.space_group_name_H-M   'P 1'
#
loop_
_entity.id
_entity.type
_entity.pdbx_description
1 polymer ?
#
loop_
_entity_poly.entity_id
_entity_poly.type
_entity_poly.pdbx_seq_one_letter_code
_entity_poly.pdbx_strand_id
1 'polypeptide(L)'
;MNMRFNGLKPALYALAMILAPVAKVQAIVIVDSGIDTVTRHYAIDSNTSELSYSSGVLNFDENGNLTSQPTQAGSLAGTFDVEFLHYWWTYQQGGEDPGNQDIYLYTSDWLRFVNPQLTTSGLPNDFQFPGFYSSVFGFSAFFGSNGACSQPLSPDSSCSGTNTGAVSALNGQLLGDKIVFDGHQPTTPTQFTGGYLYHIEASPVPIPNLIWPFVALLAGWTRKNLRKHTYPLSATSC
;
A
#
# COMPACT_ATOMS: atom_id res chain seq x y z
N MET A 1 -16.97 66.27 50.83
CA MET A 1 -18.30 65.65 51.07
C MET A 1 -19.14 65.87 49.82
N ASN A 2 -19.69 64.80 49.25
CA ASN A 2 -20.69 64.72 48.16
C ASN A 2 -20.37 65.24 46.74
N MET A 3 -20.23 64.23 45.85
CA MET A 3 -20.75 64.05 44.48
C MET A 3 -21.36 65.25 43.73
N ARG A 4 -21.05 65.32 42.41
CA ARG A 4 -22.07 65.28 41.35
C ARG A 4 -21.49 64.86 39.99
N PHE A 5 -22.15 63.88 39.38
CA PHE A 5 -22.06 63.42 37.99
C PHE A 5 -22.41 64.53 37.00
N ASN A 6 -21.81 64.51 35.81
CA ASN A 6 -22.31 64.94 34.49
C ASN A 6 -21.18 64.62 33.48
N GLY A 7 -21.33 63.95 32.36
CA GLY A 7 -22.46 63.38 31.63
C GLY A 7 -21.87 62.65 30.41
N LEU A 8 -22.64 61.70 29.88
CA LEU A 8 -22.34 60.90 28.69
C LEU A 8 -21.87 61.77 27.50
N LYS A 9 -20.85 61.27 26.77
CA LYS A 9 -20.75 61.43 25.31
C LYS A 9 -20.55 60.05 24.67
N PRO A 10 -21.27 59.74 23.57
CA PRO A 10 -21.36 58.40 23.03
C PRO A 10 -20.04 58.00 22.38
N ALA A 11 -19.47 56.89 22.83
CA ALA A 11 -18.40 56.23 22.10
C ALA A 11 -18.99 55.74 20.77
N LEU A 12 -18.53 56.34 19.67
CA LEU A 12 -18.76 55.85 18.32
C LEU A 12 -18.38 54.37 18.27
N TYR A 13 -19.36 53.53 17.90
CA TYR A 13 -19.11 52.16 17.48
C TYR A 13 -18.24 52.18 16.21
N ALA A 14 -16.93 52.01 16.36
CA ALA A 14 -16.07 51.59 15.26
C ALA A 14 -16.23 50.07 15.13
N LEU A 15 -17.12 49.64 14.24
CA LEU A 15 -17.23 48.27 13.76
C LEU A 15 -15.92 47.93 13.03
N ALA A 16 -14.97 47.33 13.75
CA ALA A 16 -13.78 46.74 13.14
C ALA A 16 -14.23 45.50 12.35
N MET A 17 -14.58 45.70 11.08
CA MET A 17 -14.62 44.61 10.11
C MET A 17 -13.20 44.03 10.03
N ILE A 18 -13.00 42.91 10.72
CA ILE A 18 -11.84 42.04 10.53
C ILE A 18 -11.96 41.56 9.07
N LEU A 19 -11.23 42.22 8.17
CA LEU A 19 -10.90 41.62 6.87
C LEU A 19 -10.08 40.36 7.18
N ALA A 20 -10.75 39.21 7.16
CA ALA A 20 -10.03 37.96 7.03
C ALA A 20 -9.26 38.03 5.70
N PRO A 21 -7.95 37.75 5.66
CA PRO A 21 -7.24 37.66 4.40
C PRO A 21 -7.93 36.60 3.55
N VAL A 22 -8.44 37.01 2.38
CA VAL A 22 -8.89 36.06 1.36
C VAL A 22 -7.65 35.30 0.95
N ALA A 23 -7.51 34.06 1.42
CA ALA A 23 -6.45 33.18 0.97
C ALA A 23 -6.57 33.07 -0.56
N LYS A 24 -5.53 33.49 -1.29
CA LYS A 24 -5.47 33.26 -2.74
C LYS A 24 -5.46 31.75 -2.94
N VAL A 25 -6.55 31.21 -3.47
CA VAL A 25 -6.62 29.83 -3.94
C VAL A 25 -5.73 29.76 -5.17
N GLN A 26 -4.54 29.15 -5.04
CA GLN A 26 -3.70 28.84 -6.18
C GLN A 26 -4.33 27.67 -6.92
N ALA A 27 -4.70 27.87 -8.18
CA ALA A 27 -5.27 26.82 -9.00
C ALA A 27 -4.18 25.83 -9.40
N ILE A 28 -4.35 24.56 -9.07
CA ILE A 28 -3.54 23.46 -9.60
C ILE A 28 -4.27 22.90 -10.81
N VAL A 29 -3.59 22.83 -11.95
CA VAL A 29 -4.11 22.23 -13.19
C VAL A 29 -3.21 21.06 -13.55
N ILE A 30 -3.77 19.86 -13.56
CA ILE A 30 -3.06 18.66 -14.04
C ILE A 30 -2.95 18.74 -15.56
N VAL A 31 -1.72 18.60 -16.07
CA VAL A 31 -1.41 18.63 -17.51
C VAL A 31 -1.34 17.21 -18.06
N ASP A 32 -0.74 16.29 -17.31
CA ASP A 32 -0.61 14.88 -17.66
C ASP A 32 -0.50 14.02 -16.39
N SER A 33 -0.88 12.75 -16.48
CA SER A 33 -0.82 11.82 -15.36
C SER A 33 -0.75 10.38 -15.83
N GLY A 34 -0.08 9.53 -15.05
CA GLY A 34 -0.01 8.11 -15.34
C GLY A 34 0.35 7.27 -14.13
N ILE A 35 0.38 5.96 -14.36
CA ILE A 35 0.70 4.94 -13.36
C ILE A 35 1.61 3.92 -14.02
N ASP A 36 2.81 3.74 -13.49
CA ASP A 36 3.67 2.63 -13.86
C ASP A 36 3.48 1.50 -12.85
N THR A 37 3.19 0.29 -13.34
CA THR A 37 2.91 -0.88 -12.50
C THR A 37 3.94 -1.97 -12.75
N VAL A 38 4.54 -2.49 -11.66
CA VAL A 38 5.41 -3.67 -11.69
C VAL A 38 4.85 -4.71 -10.74
N THR A 39 4.52 -5.89 -11.27
CA THR A 39 4.01 -7.00 -10.45
C THR A 39 5.14 -7.99 -10.15
N ARG A 40 5.24 -8.42 -8.90
CA ARG A 40 6.18 -9.47 -8.46
C ARG A 40 5.43 -10.55 -7.70
N HIS A 41 5.77 -11.81 -7.98
CA HIS A 41 5.18 -12.97 -7.30
C HIS A 41 5.98 -13.33 -6.05
N TYR A 42 5.30 -13.57 -4.94
CA TYR A 42 5.89 -13.87 -3.64
C TYR A 42 5.32 -15.17 -3.04
N ALA A 43 6.16 -15.90 -2.32
CA ALA A 43 5.78 -17.05 -1.50
C ALA A 43 6.09 -16.78 -0.03
N ILE A 44 5.12 -17.07 0.84
CA ILE A 44 5.24 -16.93 2.29
C ILE A 44 6.18 -18.01 2.83
N ASP A 45 7.15 -17.61 3.65
CA ASP A 45 7.95 -18.54 4.44
C ASP A 45 7.16 -18.93 5.69
N SER A 46 6.61 -20.14 5.69
CA SER A 46 5.79 -20.65 6.79
C SER A 46 6.58 -20.92 8.08
N ASN A 47 7.91 -20.88 8.05
CA ASN A 47 8.75 -21.10 9.23
C ASN A 47 9.03 -19.81 10.00
N THR A 48 8.98 -18.67 9.32
CA THR A 48 9.23 -17.35 9.93
C THR A 48 7.97 -16.50 10.02
N SER A 49 6.93 -16.81 9.25
CA SER A 49 5.65 -16.11 9.33
C SER A 49 4.79 -16.62 10.49
N GLU A 50 4.15 -15.70 11.19
CA GLU A 50 3.29 -15.97 12.33
C GLU A 50 1.88 -15.42 12.07
N LEU A 51 0.86 -16.20 12.45
CA LEU A 51 -0.53 -15.76 12.41
C LEU A 51 -1.18 -16.13 13.73
N SER A 52 -1.82 -15.16 14.37
CA SER A 52 -2.47 -15.36 15.65
C SER A 52 -3.82 -14.67 15.69
N TYR A 53 -4.75 -15.24 16.44
CA TYR A 53 -6.12 -14.75 16.59
C TYR A 53 -6.46 -14.56 18.06
N SER A 54 -6.98 -13.38 18.39
CA SER A 54 -7.62 -13.11 19.67
C SER A 54 -9.11 -12.85 19.43
N SER A 55 -9.97 -13.55 20.15
CA SER A 55 -11.43 -13.35 20.04
C SER A 55 -11.88 -12.00 20.59
N GLY A 56 -11.07 -11.35 21.42
CA GLY A 56 -11.45 -10.11 22.09
C GLY A 56 -12.55 -10.26 23.14
N VAL A 57 -12.98 -11.49 23.43
CA VAL A 57 -14.01 -11.76 24.43
C VAL A 57 -13.39 -11.65 25.81
N LEU A 58 -13.95 -10.76 26.62
CA LEU A 58 -13.64 -10.65 28.04
C LEU A 58 -14.42 -11.73 28.79
N ASN A 59 -13.72 -12.69 29.38
CA ASN A 59 -14.33 -13.73 30.21
C ASN A 59 -14.18 -13.37 31.68
N PHE A 60 -15.20 -13.68 32.48
CA PHE A 60 -15.10 -13.60 33.93
C PHE A 60 -15.08 -15.01 34.51
N ASP A 61 -14.13 -15.27 35.41
CA ASP A 61 -14.11 -16.54 36.15
C ASP A 61 -15.26 -16.61 37.17
N GLU A 62 -15.41 -17.76 37.83
CA GLU A 62 -16.44 -17.99 38.87
C GLU A 62 -16.29 -17.04 40.07
N ASN A 63 -15.14 -16.39 40.24
CA ASN A 63 -14.84 -15.41 41.28
C ASN A 63 -15.03 -13.95 40.80
N GLY A 64 -15.46 -13.74 39.55
CA GLY A 64 -15.63 -12.43 38.94
C GLY A 64 -14.34 -11.75 38.47
N ASN A 65 -13.22 -12.47 38.40
CA ASN A 65 -11.97 -11.93 37.85
C ASN A 65 -11.99 -11.97 36.33
N LEU A 66 -11.46 -10.91 35.71
CA LEU A 66 -11.26 -10.87 34.27
C LEU A 66 -10.19 -11.90 33.86
N THR A 67 -10.54 -12.77 32.94
CA THR A 67 -9.65 -13.74 32.30
C THR A 67 -9.58 -13.41 30.81
N SER A 68 -8.37 -13.39 30.26
CA SER A 68 -8.17 -13.28 28.81
C SER A 68 -8.41 -14.65 28.17
N GLN A 69 -9.18 -14.71 27.09
CA GLN A 69 -9.11 -15.91 26.25
C GLN A 69 -7.69 -16.05 25.68
N PRO A 70 -7.15 -17.28 25.62
CA PRO A 70 -5.85 -17.50 25.04
C PRO A 70 -5.85 -17.14 23.56
N THR A 71 -4.80 -16.46 23.12
CA THR A 71 -4.53 -16.23 21.70
C THR A 71 -4.32 -17.57 21.02
N GLN A 72 -5.04 -17.82 19.93
CA GLN A 72 -4.88 -19.01 19.11
C GLN A 72 -3.78 -18.74 18.09
N ALA A 73 -2.80 -19.63 18.00
CA ALA A 73 -1.78 -19.58 16.96
C ALA A 73 -2.21 -20.43 15.78
N GLY A 74 -2.00 -19.92 14.57
CA GLY A 74 -2.21 -20.63 13.32
C GLY A 74 -0.99 -20.60 12.43
N SER A 75 -1.03 -21.43 11.41
CA SER A 75 -0.06 -21.39 10.33
C SER A 75 -0.63 -20.64 9.14
N LEU A 76 0.22 -19.86 8.47
CA LEU A 76 -0.08 -19.24 7.19
C LEU A 76 0.95 -19.72 6.15
N ALA A 77 0.46 -20.21 5.01
CA ALA A 77 1.29 -20.59 3.88
C ALA A 77 0.57 -20.24 2.58
N GLY A 78 1.34 -20.05 1.51
CA GLY A 78 0.79 -19.78 0.19
C GLY A 78 1.59 -18.75 -0.59
N THR A 79 0.96 -18.22 -1.63
CA THR A 79 1.57 -17.22 -2.52
C THR A 79 0.64 -16.03 -2.73
N PHE A 80 1.23 -14.92 -3.15
CA PHE A 80 0.50 -13.70 -3.50
C PHE A 80 1.34 -12.88 -4.48
N ASP A 81 0.71 -11.92 -5.14
CA ASP A 81 1.38 -10.94 -5.98
C ASP A 81 1.46 -9.59 -5.25
N VAL A 82 2.54 -8.86 -5.49
CA VAL A 82 2.67 -7.45 -5.08
C VAL A 82 2.74 -6.59 -6.33
N GLU A 83 1.79 -5.68 -6.48
CA GLU A 83 1.83 -4.62 -7.46
C GLU A 83 2.51 -3.40 -6.85
N PHE A 84 3.68 -3.04 -7.38
CA PHE A 84 4.35 -1.77 -7.11
C PHE A 84 3.83 -0.73 -8.09
N LEU A 85 3.26 0.35 -7.58
CA LEU A 85 2.54 1.36 -8.32
C LEU A 85 3.27 2.69 -8.16
N HIS A 86 3.82 3.22 -9.24
CA HIS A 86 4.41 4.55 -9.29
C HIS A 86 3.43 5.50 -9.96
N TYR A 87 2.74 6.32 -9.15
CA TYR A 87 1.87 7.35 -9.66
C TYR A 87 2.67 8.62 -9.95
N TRP A 88 2.40 9.24 -11.08
CA TRP A 88 3.00 10.51 -11.45
C TRP A 88 1.97 11.47 -12.04
N TRP A 89 2.11 12.74 -11.69
CA TRP A 89 1.29 13.84 -12.19
C TRP A 89 2.20 15.00 -12.56
N THR A 90 2.04 15.51 -13.77
CA THR A 90 2.59 16.81 -14.15
C THR A 90 1.50 17.86 -13.99
N TYR A 91 1.82 18.96 -13.33
CA TYR A 91 0.83 19.99 -13.03
C TYR A 91 1.43 21.39 -13.13
N GLN A 92 0.57 22.35 -13.44
CA GLN A 92 0.86 23.77 -13.39
C GLN A 92 0.20 24.37 -12.15
N GLN A 93 0.91 25.24 -11.47
CA GLN A 93 0.39 25.99 -10.33
C GLN A 93 0.21 27.44 -10.74
N GLY A 94 -1.04 27.92 -10.72
CA GLY A 94 -1.35 29.32 -11.03
C GLY A 94 -0.77 30.26 -10.00
N GLY A 95 0.25 31.03 -10.40
CA GLY A 95 0.81 32.16 -9.66
C GLY A 95 0.17 33.50 -10.03
N GLU A 96 0.57 34.58 -9.36
CA GLU A 96 0.08 35.94 -9.62
C GLU A 96 0.46 36.48 -11.02
N ASP A 97 1.43 35.85 -11.68
CA ASP A 97 1.87 36.18 -13.03
C ASP A 97 1.32 35.17 -14.07
N PRO A 98 0.34 35.56 -14.90
CA PRO A 98 -0.26 34.70 -15.93
C PRO A 98 0.72 34.29 -17.06
N GLY A 99 1.97 34.74 -17.02
CA GLY A 99 3.02 34.41 -17.99
C GLY A 99 4.03 33.33 -17.54
N ASN A 100 4.00 32.90 -16.27
CA ASN A 100 4.91 31.87 -15.76
C ASN A 100 4.15 30.59 -15.40
N GLN A 101 4.03 29.67 -16.35
CA GLN A 101 3.39 28.37 -16.17
C GLN A 101 4.46 27.27 -16.05
N ASP A 102 5.20 27.27 -14.95
CA ASP A 102 6.14 26.20 -14.66
C ASP A 102 5.39 24.87 -14.50
N ILE A 103 5.93 23.82 -15.12
CA ILE A 103 5.40 22.45 -15.00
C ILE A 103 6.17 21.76 -13.88
N TYR A 104 5.44 21.31 -12.87
CA TYR A 104 5.94 20.56 -11.74
C TYR A 104 5.62 19.07 -11.88
N LEU A 105 6.46 18.22 -11.30
CA LEU A 105 6.23 16.79 -11.20
C LEU A 105 5.91 16.44 -9.74
N TYR A 106 4.78 15.77 -9.54
CA TYR A 106 4.42 15.14 -8.28
C TYR A 106 4.40 13.63 -8.49
N THR A 107 5.06 12.88 -7.60
CA THR A 107 5.09 11.41 -7.65
C THR A 107 4.65 10.82 -6.31
N SER A 108 4.07 9.62 -6.37
CA SER A 108 3.63 8.90 -5.18
C SER A 108 3.78 7.39 -5.40
N ASP A 109 4.56 6.75 -4.53
CA ASP A 109 4.85 5.32 -4.61
C ASP A 109 3.94 4.53 -3.66
N TRP A 110 3.31 3.50 -4.20
CA TRP A 110 2.38 2.64 -3.48
C TRP A 110 2.65 1.18 -3.79
N LEU A 111 2.16 0.31 -2.93
CA LEU A 111 2.05 -1.12 -3.22
C LEU A 111 0.68 -1.66 -2.86
N ARG A 112 0.30 -2.74 -3.52
CA ARG A 112 -0.92 -3.48 -3.25
C ARG A 112 -0.66 -4.97 -3.33
N PHE A 113 -1.21 -5.71 -2.38
CA PHE A 113 -1.21 -7.16 -2.42
C PHE A 113 -2.42 -7.65 -3.21
N VAL A 114 -2.20 -8.52 -4.19
CA VAL A 114 -3.24 -9.05 -5.08
C VAL A 114 -3.09 -10.56 -5.26
N ASN A 115 -4.16 -11.19 -5.76
CA ASN A 115 -4.23 -12.62 -6.03
C ASN A 115 -3.74 -13.54 -4.89
N PRO A 116 -4.14 -13.32 -3.62
CA PRO A 116 -3.70 -14.19 -2.53
C PRO A 116 -4.24 -15.62 -2.73
N GLN A 117 -3.33 -16.60 -2.79
CA GLN A 117 -3.61 -18.03 -2.82
C GLN A 117 -3.06 -18.63 -1.52
N LEU A 118 -3.83 -18.47 -0.45
CA LEU A 118 -3.37 -18.73 0.92
C LEU A 118 -4.14 -19.89 1.54
N THR A 119 -3.43 -20.65 2.36
CA THR A 119 -3.99 -21.69 3.22
C THR A 119 -3.66 -21.34 4.67
N THR A 120 -4.69 -21.22 5.49
CA THR A 120 -4.57 -21.07 6.93
C THR A 120 -4.95 -22.37 7.62
N SER A 121 -4.30 -22.67 8.75
CA SER A 121 -4.68 -23.81 9.59
C SER A 121 -4.58 -23.43 11.07
N GLY A 122 -5.41 -24.07 11.91
CA GLY A 122 -5.43 -23.82 13.35
C GLY A 122 -6.20 -22.57 13.80
N LEU A 123 -6.90 -21.89 12.89
CA LEU A 123 -7.64 -20.66 13.16
C LEU A 123 -9.07 -20.70 12.58
N PRO A 124 -9.97 -19.83 13.06
CA PRO A 124 -11.23 -19.54 12.39
C PRO A 124 -11.04 -19.14 10.92
N ASN A 125 -11.96 -19.56 10.04
CA ASN A 125 -11.86 -19.46 8.56
C ASN A 125 -12.08 -18.05 7.99
N ASP A 126 -11.88 -16.99 8.76
CA ASP A 126 -12.24 -15.60 8.42
C ASP A 126 -11.05 -14.64 8.30
N PHE A 127 -9.82 -15.16 8.36
CA PHE A 127 -8.64 -14.36 8.04
C PHE A 127 -8.72 -13.85 6.60
N GLN A 128 -8.55 -12.53 6.42
CA GLN A 128 -8.55 -11.89 5.11
C GLN A 128 -7.20 -11.23 4.88
N PHE A 129 -6.50 -11.66 3.83
CA PHE A 129 -5.25 -11.04 3.45
C PHE A 129 -5.48 -9.56 3.08
N PRO A 130 -4.60 -8.63 3.51
CA PRO A 130 -4.77 -7.21 3.21
C PRO A 130 -4.80 -6.98 1.70
N GLY A 131 -5.82 -6.27 1.21
CA GLY A 131 -5.98 -5.92 -0.21
C GLY A 131 -6.04 -4.41 -0.48
N PHE A 132 -5.72 -3.59 0.53
CA PHE A 132 -5.72 -2.13 0.45
C PHE A 132 -4.37 -1.58 -0.03
N TYR A 133 -4.33 -0.29 -0.40
CA TYR A 133 -3.12 0.39 -0.81
C TYR A 133 -2.20 0.68 0.39
N SER A 134 -0.90 0.46 0.20
CA SER A 134 0.14 0.81 1.17
C SER A 134 1.09 1.83 0.56
N SER A 135 1.24 2.98 1.21
CA SER A 135 2.18 4.02 0.79
C SER A 135 3.61 3.58 1.08
N VAL A 136 4.51 3.80 0.13
CA VAL A 136 5.94 3.48 0.24
C VAL A 136 6.73 4.73 0.62
N PHE A 137 7.62 4.63 1.61
CA PHE A 137 8.44 5.71 2.13
C PHE A 137 9.92 5.31 2.12
N GLY A 138 10.79 6.23 1.73
CA GLY A 138 12.24 6.04 1.83
C GLY A 138 12.77 4.81 1.05
N PHE A 139 12.10 4.45 -0.05
CA PHE A 139 12.42 3.34 -0.96
C PHE A 139 12.21 1.92 -0.44
N SER A 140 12.00 1.71 0.86
CA SER A 140 11.88 0.36 1.43
C SER A 140 10.77 0.19 2.46
N ALA A 141 10.44 1.20 3.25
CA ALA A 141 9.37 1.08 4.24
C ALA A 141 8.01 1.30 3.59
N PHE A 142 6.96 0.64 4.08
CA PHE A 142 5.60 0.88 3.62
C PHE A 142 4.58 0.73 4.74
N PHE A 143 3.52 1.52 4.65
CA PHE A 143 2.40 1.48 5.58
C PHE A 143 1.09 1.56 4.82
N GLY A 144 0.11 0.78 5.22
CA GLY A 144 -1.21 0.81 4.62
C GLY A 144 -2.30 0.55 5.64
N SER A 145 -3.51 1.01 5.32
CA SER A 145 -4.70 0.68 6.09
C SER A 145 -5.94 0.64 5.21
N ASN A 146 -7.04 0.05 5.69
CA ASN A 146 -8.34 0.17 5.03
C ASN A 146 -9.14 1.41 5.50
N GLY A 147 -8.48 2.35 6.17
CA GLY A 147 -9.10 3.57 6.66
C GLY A 147 -9.28 4.65 5.59
N ALA A 148 -10.04 5.69 5.93
CA ALA A 148 -10.20 6.90 5.13
C ALA A 148 -8.84 7.45 4.70
N CYS A 149 -8.78 7.90 3.45
CA CYS A 149 -7.57 8.50 2.86
C CYS A 149 -6.37 7.57 2.69
N SER A 150 -6.59 6.25 2.72
CA SER A 150 -5.55 5.25 2.44
C SER A 150 -5.49 4.88 0.96
N GLN A 151 -5.41 5.89 0.10
CA GLN A 151 -5.32 5.72 -1.36
C GLN A 151 -4.45 6.81 -1.98
N PRO A 152 -3.89 6.57 -3.18
CA PRO A 152 -3.15 7.59 -3.93
C PRO A 152 -4.00 8.83 -4.17
N LEU A 153 -3.42 10.00 -3.89
CA LEU A 153 -4.07 11.30 -4.06
C LEU A 153 -3.27 12.12 -5.06
N SER A 154 -3.96 12.72 -6.02
CA SER A 154 -3.39 13.69 -6.95
C SER A 154 -3.11 15.02 -6.24
N PRO A 155 -2.20 15.87 -6.76
CA PRO A 155 -1.79 17.10 -6.09
C PRO A 155 -2.90 18.16 -5.96
N ASP A 156 -3.96 18.06 -6.76
CA ASP A 156 -5.17 18.89 -6.70
C ASP A 156 -6.26 18.31 -5.78
N SER A 157 -6.04 17.12 -5.22
CA SER A 157 -7.00 16.43 -4.38
C SER A 157 -6.61 16.53 -2.91
N SER A 158 -7.62 16.70 -2.06
CA SER A 158 -7.48 16.54 -0.61
C SER A 158 -8.46 15.47 -0.16
N CYS A 159 -8.00 14.59 0.72
CA CYS A 159 -8.88 13.63 1.35
C CYS A 159 -9.21 14.07 2.77
N SER A 160 -10.50 14.02 3.09
CA SER A 160 -10.99 14.21 4.45
C SER A 160 -12.00 13.10 4.75
N GLY A 161 -11.94 12.58 5.97
CA GLY A 161 -12.81 11.51 6.41
C GLY A 161 -12.40 11.03 7.79
N THR A 162 -13.35 10.44 8.51
CA THR A 162 -13.10 9.83 9.81
C THR A 162 -13.38 8.34 9.73
N ASN A 163 -12.57 7.55 10.41
CA ASN A 163 -12.80 6.12 10.55
C ASN A 163 -13.78 5.87 11.69
N THR A 164 -14.91 5.24 11.39
CA THR A 164 -15.90 4.84 12.39
C THR A 164 -15.71 3.36 12.74
N GLY A 165 -14.68 3.07 13.53
CA GLY A 165 -14.41 1.72 14.02
C GLY A 165 -12.93 1.34 14.02
N ALA A 166 -12.67 0.05 14.24
CA ALA A 166 -11.35 -0.53 14.13
C ALA A 166 -10.93 -0.65 12.65
N VAL A 167 -9.68 -0.28 12.36
CA VAL A 167 -9.11 -0.26 11.01
C VAL A 167 -8.09 -1.38 10.91
N SER A 168 -8.10 -2.12 9.80
CA SER A 168 -7.01 -3.03 9.48
C SER A 168 -5.85 -2.22 8.93
N ALA A 169 -4.68 -2.43 9.51
CA ALA A 169 -3.47 -1.72 9.13
C ALA A 169 -2.29 -2.68 9.11
N LEU A 170 -1.30 -2.32 8.30
CA LEU A 170 -0.03 -3.02 8.23
C LEU A 170 1.11 -2.02 8.13
N ASN A 171 2.28 -2.47 8.57
CA ASN A 171 3.54 -1.78 8.41
C ASN A 171 4.59 -2.80 7.99
N GLY A 172 5.44 -2.46 7.04
CA GLY A 172 6.41 -3.39 6.51
C GLY A 172 7.61 -2.73 5.85
N GLN A 173 8.52 -3.58 5.41
CA GLN A 173 9.76 -3.20 4.77
C GLN A 173 10.12 -4.17 3.64
N LEU A 174 10.75 -3.61 2.60
CA LEU A 174 11.44 -4.36 1.56
C LEU A 174 12.88 -4.58 2.01
N LEU A 175 13.21 -5.83 2.35
CA LEU A 175 14.53 -6.25 2.82
C LEU A 175 15.25 -6.98 1.69
N GLY A 176 15.92 -6.21 0.82
CA GLY A 176 16.45 -6.72 -0.44
C GLY A 176 15.30 -7.11 -1.36
N ASP A 177 15.23 -8.38 -1.75
CA ASP A 177 14.11 -8.88 -2.55
C ASP A 177 12.95 -9.42 -1.72
N LYS A 178 13.13 -9.59 -0.40
CA LYS A 178 12.08 -10.07 0.50
C LYS A 178 11.15 -8.94 0.90
N ILE A 179 9.90 -9.30 1.19
CA ILE A 179 8.92 -8.41 1.81
C ILE A 179 8.62 -8.94 3.21
N VAL A 180 8.72 -8.07 4.20
CA VAL A 180 8.43 -8.38 5.60
C VAL A 180 7.43 -7.37 6.10
N PHE A 181 6.33 -7.82 6.70
CA PHE A 181 5.34 -6.90 7.23
C PHE A 181 4.56 -7.51 8.39
N ASP A 182 4.21 -6.63 9.31
CA ASP A 182 3.34 -6.89 10.43
C ASP A 182 2.00 -6.21 10.17
N GLY A 183 0.93 -6.81 10.65
CA GLY A 183 -0.36 -6.15 10.59
C GLY A 183 -1.38 -6.69 11.55
N HIS A 184 -2.48 -5.94 11.60
CA HIS A 184 -3.62 -6.22 12.43
C HIS A 184 -4.89 -6.15 11.59
N GLN A 185 -5.74 -7.17 11.72
CA GLN A 185 -7.07 -7.19 11.13
C GLN A 185 -8.09 -7.36 12.27
N PRO A 186 -8.81 -6.31 12.64
CA PRO A 186 -9.85 -6.41 13.66
C PRO A 186 -11.01 -7.27 13.15
N THR A 187 -11.55 -8.13 14.01
CA THR A 187 -12.79 -8.91 13.72
C THR A 187 -14.03 -8.28 14.34
N THR A 188 -13.86 -7.26 15.19
CA THR A 188 -14.97 -6.51 15.78
C THR A 188 -14.87 -5.01 15.45
N PRO A 189 -16.00 -4.30 15.35
CA PRO A 189 -16.01 -2.86 15.04
C PRO A 189 -15.45 -1.99 16.18
N THR A 190 -15.28 -2.54 17.38
CA THR A 190 -14.71 -1.85 18.53
C THR A 190 -13.19 -2.01 18.58
N GLN A 191 -12.46 -0.91 18.80
CA GLN A 191 -10.99 -0.83 18.75
C GLN A 191 -10.23 -1.70 19.76
N PHE A 192 -10.92 -2.40 20.67
CA PHE A 192 -10.33 -3.02 21.85
C PHE A 192 -10.63 -4.52 22.01
N THR A 193 -11.27 -5.16 21.03
CA THR A 193 -11.80 -6.52 21.22
C THR A 193 -11.50 -7.40 20.03
N GLY A 194 -10.26 -7.86 19.95
CA GLY A 194 -9.92 -9.03 19.14
C GLY A 194 -9.72 -8.77 17.65
N GLY A 195 -9.07 -9.73 17.03
CA GLY A 195 -8.60 -9.64 15.66
C GLY A 195 -7.47 -10.61 15.38
N TYR A 196 -7.02 -10.59 14.14
CA TYR A 196 -5.82 -11.28 13.71
C TYR A 196 -4.62 -10.36 13.85
N LEU A 197 -3.55 -10.89 14.42
CA LEU A 197 -2.21 -10.31 14.36
C LEU A 197 -1.36 -11.22 13.51
N TYR A 198 -0.66 -10.65 12.54
CA TYR A 198 0.18 -11.41 11.62
C TYR A 198 1.53 -10.75 11.44
N HIS A 199 2.54 -11.61 11.33
CA HIS A 199 3.88 -11.30 10.86
C HIS A 199 4.11 -12.14 9.61
N ILE A 200 4.42 -11.51 8.48
CA ILE A 200 4.59 -12.21 7.22
C ILE A 200 5.96 -11.88 6.66
N GLU A 201 6.73 -12.93 6.41
CA GLU A 201 7.94 -12.86 5.59
C GLU A 201 7.70 -13.62 4.30
N ALA A 202 7.93 -12.96 3.17
CA ALA A 202 7.78 -13.58 1.86
C ALA A 202 8.99 -13.31 0.98
N SER A 203 9.35 -14.30 0.18
CA SER A 203 10.46 -14.23 -0.78
C SER A 203 9.92 -14.27 -2.21
N PRO A 204 10.59 -13.61 -3.17
CA PRO A 204 10.14 -13.61 -4.55
C PRO A 204 10.24 -15.03 -5.11
N VAL A 205 9.23 -15.45 -5.85
CA VAL A 205 9.26 -16.72 -6.57
C VAL A 205 9.89 -16.44 -7.94
N PRO A 206 11.01 -17.11 -8.29
CA PRO A 206 11.57 -16.97 -9.63
C PRO A 206 10.54 -17.44 -10.65
N ILE A 207 10.12 -16.55 -11.56
CA ILE A 207 9.34 -16.97 -12.72
C ILE A 207 10.25 -17.90 -13.52
N PRO A 208 9.86 -19.16 -13.78
CA PRO A 208 10.67 -20.03 -14.61
C PRO A 208 10.80 -19.36 -15.97
N ASN A 209 12.04 -18.98 -16.34
CA ASN A 209 12.38 -18.44 -17.65
C ASN A 209 12.09 -19.51 -18.72
N LEU A 210 10.84 -19.62 -19.15
CA LEU A 210 10.36 -20.54 -20.19
C LEU A 210 10.91 -20.21 -21.58
N ILE A 211 11.83 -19.25 -21.71
CA ILE A 211 12.46 -18.86 -22.98
C ILE A 211 13.49 -19.90 -23.46
N TRP A 212 14.12 -20.65 -22.55
CA TRP A 212 15.17 -21.61 -22.91
C TRP A 212 14.70 -22.87 -23.68
N PRO A 213 13.54 -23.50 -23.42
CA PRO A 213 13.09 -24.64 -24.23
C PRO A 213 12.82 -24.28 -25.69
N PHE A 214 12.40 -23.03 -25.99
CA PHE A 214 12.14 -22.60 -27.36
C PHE A 214 13.44 -22.35 -28.15
N VAL A 215 14.49 -21.83 -27.51
CA VAL A 215 15.81 -21.65 -28.16
C VAL A 215 16.47 -23.00 -28.48
N ALA A 216 16.35 -23.99 -27.58
CA ALA A 216 16.88 -25.33 -27.80
C ALA A 216 16.18 -26.05 -28.99
N LEU A 217 14.86 -25.86 -29.13
CA LEU A 217 14.10 -26.41 -30.26
C LEU A 217 14.46 -25.75 -31.60
N LEU A 218 14.64 -24.43 -31.64
CA LEU A 218 15.06 -23.71 -32.86
C LEU A 218 16.49 -24.04 -33.28
N ALA A 219 17.43 -24.16 -32.33
CA ALA A 219 18.81 -24.57 -32.63
C ALA A 219 18.90 -26.03 -33.15
N GLY A 220 18.01 -26.90 -32.69
CA GLY A 220 17.88 -28.27 -33.20
C GLY A 220 17.31 -28.34 -34.61
N TRP A 221 16.39 -27.45 -34.97
CA TRP A 221 15.72 -27.43 -36.27
C TRP A 221 16.60 -26.85 -37.39
N THR A 222 17.36 -25.78 -37.10
CA THR A 222 18.30 -25.20 -38.07
C THR A 222 19.48 -26.12 -38.37
N ARG A 223 19.97 -26.90 -37.39
CA ARG A 223 21.00 -27.92 -37.62
C ARG A 223 20.55 -29.09 -38.50
N LYS A 224 19.27 -29.49 -38.44
CA LYS A 224 18.75 -30.58 -39.28
C LYS A 224 18.57 -30.18 -40.74
N ASN A 225 18.25 -28.92 -41.01
CA ASN A 225 18.08 -28.44 -42.40
C ASN A 225 19.41 -28.10 -43.10
N LEU A 226 20.45 -27.69 -42.35
CA LEU A 226 21.78 -27.44 -42.92
C LEU A 226 22.54 -28.71 -43.32
N ARG A 227 22.26 -29.87 -42.70
CA ARG A 227 22.87 -31.16 -43.09
C ARG A 227 22.29 -31.78 -44.36
N LYS A 228 21.17 -31.28 -44.88
CA LYS A 228 20.59 -31.76 -46.15
C LYS A 228 21.20 -31.10 -47.39
N HIS A 229 22.08 -30.10 -47.23
CA HIS A 229 22.72 -29.39 -48.36
C HIS A 229 24.25 -29.46 -48.38
N THR A 230 24.87 -30.31 -47.55
CA THR A 230 26.32 -30.57 -47.67
C THR A 230 26.54 -31.87 -48.44
N TYR A 231 27.06 -31.72 -49.65
CA TYR A 231 27.52 -32.76 -50.58
C TYR A 231 28.33 -33.87 -49.88
N PRO A 232 28.26 -35.13 -50.34
CA PRO A 232 29.15 -36.18 -49.84
C PRO A 232 30.60 -35.83 -50.17
N LEU A 233 31.47 -35.91 -49.15
CA LEU A 233 32.92 -35.91 -49.33
C LEU A 233 33.28 -37.12 -50.21
N SER A 234 33.68 -36.85 -51.44
CA SER A 234 34.31 -37.82 -52.33
C SER A 234 35.61 -38.30 -51.68
N ALA A 235 35.60 -39.54 -51.20
CA ALA A 235 36.82 -40.27 -50.93
C ALA A 235 37.55 -40.47 -52.27
N THR A 236 38.65 -39.77 -52.46
CA THR A 236 39.54 -40.02 -53.60
C THR A 236 40.74 -40.78 -53.06
N SER A 237 40.80 -42.05 -53.43
CA SER A 237 41.96 -42.91 -53.33
C SER A 237 43.05 -42.45 -54.31
N CYS A 238 44.25 -42.15 -53.81
CA CYS A 238 45.55 -42.39 -54.42
C CYS A 238 46.59 -42.46 -53.30
#